data_AF-A0A938E9V4-F1
#
_entry.id   AF-A0A938E9V4-F1
#
_cell.length_a   1.000
_cell.length_b   1.000
_cell.length_c   1.000
_cell.angle_alpha   90.00
_cell.angle_beta   90.00
_cell.angle_gamma   90.00
#
_symmetry.space_group_name_H-M   'P 1'
#
loop_
_entity.id
_entity.type
_entity.pdbx_description
1 polymer ?
#
loop_
_entity_poly.entity_id
_entity_poly.type
_entity_poly.pdbx_seq_one_letter_code
_entity_poly.pdbx_strand_id
1 'polypeptide(L)'
;MIAATLFCAGLVYAAVRLDGPTGAFDRALDAFHRDPEATPDDLSGRLLSVSGHGRADYWRVAAGMVADHPLLGAGAATFNRNWLADRPVPHQARDAHNLYLETVAALGPIGLAVLLLALAPPLVAFGRVRGDPVGAALAGVYAAFLVHAAVDWDWEIPLLALGGLVCGTGLVARGRVPGGPTAVRLPGPLVVGLGCCVVAIGLAAHIGNRALASAQHELATGRPERALARARTARTWMPWSAEPWQLIGQAHLAAGRDAKARASLLEAARRDPGAWSTWLSLASITPSSEAALARAEALNPLSSTVSEVREATRTDP
;
A
#
# COMPACT_ATOMS: atom_id res chain seq x y z
N MET A 1 10.60 2.69 40.47
CA MET A 1 10.79 1.26 40.83
C MET A 1 9.47 0.50 40.87
N ILE A 2 8.46 0.95 41.61
CA ILE A 2 7.17 0.23 41.76
C ILE A 2 6.48 -0.07 40.41
N ALA A 3 6.43 0.88 39.46
CA ALA A 3 5.83 0.65 38.14
C ALA A 3 6.56 -0.40 37.29
N ALA A 4 7.89 -0.44 37.35
CA ALA A 4 8.69 -1.45 36.65
C ALA A 4 8.53 -2.84 37.30
N THR A 5 8.42 -2.90 38.63
CA THR A 5 8.13 -4.15 39.36
C THR A 5 6.74 -4.68 39.03
N LEU A 6 5.72 -3.81 38.94
CA LEU A 6 4.37 -4.20 38.54
C LEU A 6 4.28 -4.64 37.07
N PHE A 7 5.01 -3.98 36.17
CA PHE A 7 5.11 -4.38 34.76
C PHE A 7 5.78 -5.75 34.61
N CYS A 8 6.91 -5.98 35.28
CA CYS A 8 7.58 -7.27 35.27
C CYS A 8 6.74 -8.37 35.93
N ALA A 9 6.05 -8.07 37.04
CA ALA A 9 5.13 -9.01 37.68
C ALA A 9 3.94 -9.36 36.79
N GLY A 10 3.41 -8.38 36.03
CA GLY A 10 2.37 -8.59 35.03
C GLY A 10 2.83 -9.47 33.87
N LEU A 11 4.05 -9.25 33.35
CA LEU A 11 4.64 -10.08 32.30
C LEU A 11 4.89 -11.52 32.75
N VAL A 12 5.40 -11.71 33.98
CA VAL A 12 5.63 -13.04 34.56
C VAL A 12 4.30 -13.75 34.82
N TYR A 13 3.30 -13.03 35.36
CA TYR A 13 1.96 -13.58 35.57
C TYR A 13 1.28 -13.98 34.25
N ALA A 14 1.40 -13.16 33.21
CA ALA A 14 0.93 -13.50 31.86
C ALA A 14 1.67 -14.73 31.31
N ALA A 15 2.99 -14.80 31.41
CA ALA A 15 3.76 -15.96 30.95
C ALA A 15 3.41 -17.26 31.69
N VAL A 16 3.10 -17.21 32.99
CA VAL A 16 2.72 -18.39 33.80
C VAL A 16 1.29 -18.85 33.54
N ARG A 17 0.34 -17.93 33.32
CA ARG A 17 -1.05 -18.26 32.97
C ARG A 17 -1.21 -18.75 31.52
N LEU A 18 -0.21 -18.50 30.68
CA LEU A 18 -0.24 -18.77 29.25
C LEU A 18 0.73 -19.89 28.84
N ASP A 19 0.86 -20.98 29.61
CA ASP A 19 1.70 -22.16 29.26
C ASP A 19 3.14 -21.81 28.83
N GLY A 20 3.71 -20.75 29.42
CA GLY A 20 5.02 -20.24 29.05
C GLY A 20 5.01 -19.28 27.84
N PRO A 21 6.18 -18.71 27.50
CA PRO A 21 6.28 -17.69 26.45
C PRO A 21 5.90 -18.21 25.06
N THR A 22 6.07 -19.50 24.79
CA THR A 22 5.70 -20.13 23.51
C THR A 22 4.19 -20.34 23.40
N GLY A 23 3.54 -20.89 24.42
CA GLY A 23 2.08 -21.06 24.42
C GLY A 23 1.32 -19.73 24.43
N ALA A 24 1.87 -18.69 25.05
CA ALA A 24 1.37 -17.32 24.96
C ALA A 24 1.44 -16.77 23.53
N PHE A 25 2.57 -17.02 22.85
CA PHE A 25 2.80 -16.60 21.48
C PHE A 25 1.87 -17.34 20.51
N ASP A 26 1.78 -18.67 20.60
CA ASP A 26 0.94 -19.50 19.73
C ASP A 26 -0.54 -19.08 19.83
N ARG A 27 -1.05 -18.85 21.04
CA ARG A 27 -2.42 -18.35 21.22
C ARG A 27 -2.64 -16.93 20.72
N ALA A 28 -1.65 -16.06 20.87
CA ALA A 28 -1.73 -14.70 20.31
C ALA A 28 -1.75 -14.75 18.78
N LEU A 29 -0.97 -15.65 18.18
CA LEU A 29 -0.95 -15.91 16.75
C LEU A 29 -2.29 -16.50 16.26
N ASP A 30 -2.81 -17.51 16.95
CA ASP A 30 -4.13 -18.09 16.65
C ASP A 30 -5.27 -17.09 16.82
N ALA A 31 -5.18 -16.20 17.82
CA ALA A 31 -6.13 -15.11 17.99
C ALA A 31 -5.99 -14.07 16.87
N PHE A 32 -4.77 -13.79 16.41
CA PHE A 32 -4.52 -12.88 15.29
C PHE A 32 -5.07 -13.41 13.96
N HIS A 33 -5.02 -14.71 13.72
CA HIS A 33 -5.54 -15.34 12.50
C HIS A 33 -7.07 -15.43 12.45
N ARG A 34 -7.75 -15.33 13.59
CA ARG A 34 -9.22 -15.38 13.65
C ARG A 34 -9.81 -14.00 13.42
N ASP A 35 -10.85 -13.94 12.59
CA ASP A 35 -11.72 -12.76 12.56
C ASP A 35 -12.49 -12.68 13.88
N PRO A 36 -12.61 -11.48 14.48
CA PRO A 36 -13.34 -11.33 15.73
C PRO A 36 -14.82 -11.66 15.48
N GLU A 37 -15.42 -12.49 16.35
CA GLU A 37 -16.87 -12.67 16.36
C GLU A 37 -17.51 -11.32 16.65
N ALA A 38 -18.09 -10.70 15.61
CA ALA A 38 -18.70 -9.39 15.72
C ALA A 38 -20.08 -9.52 16.39
N THR A 39 -20.13 -9.52 17.71
CA THR A 39 -21.35 -9.13 18.43
C THR A 39 -21.43 -7.59 18.46
N PRO A 40 -22.48 -6.96 17.89
CA PRO A 40 -22.55 -5.50 17.73
C PRO A 40 -22.38 -4.67 19.02
N ASP A 41 -22.68 -5.26 20.18
CA ASP A 41 -22.74 -4.55 21.48
C ASP A 41 -21.48 -4.68 22.34
N ASP A 42 -20.46 -5.45 21.94
CA ASP A 42 -19.26 -5.67 22.78
C ASP A 42 -18.07 -4.80 22.36
N LEU A 43 -18.14 -3.51 22.72
CA LEU A 43 -17.03 -2.57 22.52
C LEU A 43 -15.77 -2.99 23.31
N SER A 44 -15.95 -3.59 24.49
CA SER A 44 -14.83 -3.96 25.38
C SER A 44 -14.06 -5.17 24.82
N GLY A 45 -14.78 -6.18 24.34
CA GLY A 45 -14.20 -7.33 23.65
C GLY A 45 -13.49 -6.96 22.36
N ARG A 46 -14.00 -5.95 21.62
CA ARG A 46 -13.31 -5.40 20.43
C ARG A 46 -12.03 -4.64 20.80
N LEU A 47 -12.05 -3.81 21.85
CA LEU A 47 -10.87 -3.06 22.32
C LEU A 47 -9.76 -3.97 22.87
N LEU A 48 -10.14 -5.11 23.44
CA LEU A 48 -9.21 -6.11 23.97
C LEU A 48 -8.92 -7.25 22.98
N SER A 49 -9.47 -7.19 21.77
CA SER A 49 -9.25 -8.20 20.73
C SER A 49 -7.84 -8.07 20.15
N VAL A 50 -7.14 -9.20 20.08
CA VAL A 50 -5.85 -9.35 19.40
C VAL A 50 -6.04 -9.79 17.93
N SER A 51 -7.27 -9.78 17.41
CA SER A 51 -7.57 -10.21 16.05
C SER A 51 -6.85 -9.37 15.01
N GLY A 52 -6.28 -10.03 14.00
CA GLY A 52 -5.58 -9.40 12.89
C GLY A 52 -6.50 -8.69 11.91
N HIS A 53 -7.83 -8.82 12.02
CA HIS A 53 -8.81 -8.16 11.14
C HIS A 53 -8.50 -8.38 9.65
N GLY A 54 -8.30 -9.64 9.22
CA GLY A 54 -7.94 -9.99 7.85
C GLY A 54 -6.46 -9.79 7.46
N ARG A 55 -5.61 -9.19 8.30
CA ARG A 55 -4.17 -8.95 7.98
C ARG A 55 -3.40 -10.22 7.62
N ALA A 56 -3.74 -11.36 8.22
CA ALA A 56 -3.13 -12.64 7.87
C ALA A 56 -3.32 -12.98 6.38
N ASP A 57 -4.49 -12.70 5.81
CA ASP A 57 -4.74 -12.90 4.39
C ASP A 57 -3.96 -11.92 3.52
N TYR A 58 -3.86 -10.65 3.94
CA TYR A 58 -3.06 -9.66 3.23
C TYR A 58 -1.59 -10.09 3.16
N TRP A 59 -1.04 -10.56 4.28
CA TRP A 59 0.34 -11.03 4.34
C TRP A 59 0.55 -12.31 3.55
N ARG A 60 -0.43 -13.22 3.52
CA ARG A 60 -0.38 -14.41 2.67
C ARG A 60 -0.29 -14.04 1.19
N VAL A 61 -1.10 -13.09 0.72
CA VAL A 61 -1.05 -12.61 -0.66
C VAL A 61 0.27 -11.91 -0.96
N ALA A 62 0.73 -11.01 -0.07
CA ALA A 62 2.02 -10.34 -0.26
C ALA A 62 3.19 -11.32 -0.24
N ALA A 63 3.17 -12.36 0.60
CA ALA A 63 4.17 -13.42 0.59
C ALA A 63 4.14 -14.23 -0.72
N GLY A 64 2.96 -14.49 -1.29
CA GLY A 64 2.81 -15.06 -2.63
C GLY A 64 3.50 -14.20 -3.69
N MET A 65 3.26 -12.88 -3.67
CA MET A 65 3.93 -11.95 -4.58
C MET A 65 5.45 -11.98 -4.46
N VAL A 66 5.99 -12.11 -3.24
CA VAL A 66 7.44 -12.27 -3.01
C VAL A 66 7.95 -13.59 -3.60
N ALA A 67 7.20 -14.68 -3.44
CA ALA A 67 7.56 -15.99 -3.97
C ALA A 67 7.56 -16.01 -5.51
N ASP A 68 6.59 -15.34 -6.14
CA ASP A 68 6.46 -15.26 -7.60
C ASP A 68 7.48 -14.30 -8.23
N HIS A 69 7.87 -13.25 -7.50
CA HIS A 69 8.77 -12.20 -8.00
C HIS A 69 9.92 -11.86 -7.03
N PRO A 70 10.79 -12.83 -6.68
CA PRO A 70 11.73 -12.72 -5.56
C PRO A 70 12.86 -11.70 -5.76
N LEU A 71 13.15 -11.29 -6.99
CA LEU A 71 14.28 -10.40 -7.30
C LEU A 71 13.88 -8.94 -7.43
N LEU A 72 12.84 -8.67 -8.22
CA LEU A 72 12.43 -7.30 -8.59
C LEU A 72 11.12 -6.88 -7.94
N GLY A 73 10.40 -7.81 -7.31
CA GLY A 73 9.03 -7.61 -6.88
C GLY A 73 8.03 -7.57 -8.05
N ALA A 74 6.75 -7.50 -7.71
CA ALA A 74 5.63 -7.47 -8.65
C ALA A 74 5.41 -6.08 -9.31
N GLY A 75 6.18 -5.08 -8.90
CA GLY A 75 6.06 -3.67 -9.28
C GLY A 75 5.40 -2.81 -8.19
N ALA A 76 5.58 -1.49 -8.27
CA ALA A 76 4.98 -0.53 -7.34
C ALA A 76 3.45 -0.41 -7.51
N ALA A 77 2.73 -0.29 -6.39
CA ALA A 77 1.25 -0.16 -6.33
C ALA A 77 0.48 -1.35 -6.94
N THR A 78 0.99 -2.56 -6.73
CA THR A 78 0.48 -3.78 -7.37
C THR A 78 -0.22 -4.71 -6.40
N PHE A 79 -0.15 -4.45 -5.10
CA PHE A 79 -0.79 -5.28 -4.08
C PHE A 79 -2.29 -5.43 -4.33
N ASN A 80 -3.02 -4.32 -4.56
CA ASN A 80 -4.45 -4.34 -4.81
C ASN A 80 -4.88 -5.36 -5.89
N ARG A 81 -4.20 -5.43 -7.03
CA ARG A 81 -4.60 -6.37 -8.09
C ARG A 81 -4.30 -7.83 -7.75
N ASN A 82 -3.22 -8.11 -7.02
CA ASN A 82 -2.89 -9.46 -6.56
C ASN A 82 -3.86 -9.89 -5.45
N TRP A 83 -4.20 -8.96 -4.55
CA TRP A 83 -5.29 -9.15 -3.60
C TRP A 83 -6.59 -9.49 -4.34
N LEU A 84 -6.94 -8.76 -5.39
CA LEU A 84 -8.16 -9.04 -6.13
C LEU A 84 -8.15 -10.43 -6.80
N ALA A 85 -7.00 -10.93 -7.23
CA ALA A 85 -6.88 -12.27 -7.80
C ALA A 85 -6.97 -13.38 -6.73
N ASP A 86 -6.30 -13.20 -5.58
CA ASP A 86 -5.99 -14.29 -4.63
C ASP A 86 -6.70 -14.18 -3.27
N ARG A 87 -7.55 -13.16 -3.09
CA ARG A 87 -8.29 -12.95 -1.84
C ARG A 87 -9.30 -14.07 -1.57
N PRO A 88 -9.39 -14.56 -0.32
CA PRO A 88 -10.37 -15.59 0.04
C PRO A 88 -11.76 -15.02 0.31
N VAL A 89 -11.87 -13.70 0.38
CA VAL A 89 -13.07 -12.97 0.81
C VAL A 89 -13.30 -11.77 -0.11
N PRO A 90 -14.57 -11.34 -0.31
CA PRO A 90 -14.91 -10.38 -1.35
C PRO A 90 -14.50 -8.93 -1.03
N HIS A 91 -14.06 -8.63 0.19
CA HIS A 91 -13.69 -7.27 0.57
C HIS A 91 -12.46 -6.75 -0.20
N GLN A 92 -12.37 -5.43 -0.33
CA GLN A 92 -11.29 -4.78 -1.06
C GLN A 92 -10.19 -4.36 -0.09
N ALA A 93 -8.93 -4.58 -0.48
CA ALA A 93 -7.76 -4.06 0.20
C ALA A 93 -6.82 -3.45 -0.84
N ARG A 94 -6.19 -2.32 -0.51
CA ARG A 94 -5.24 -1.63 -1.39
C ARG A 94 -3.79 -1.94 -1.04
N ASP A 95 -3.55 -2.23 0.23
CA ASP A 95 -2.23 -2.30 0.85
C ASP A 95 -2.14 -3.57 1.71
N ALA A 96 -0.93 -4.05 1.96
CA ALA A 96 -0.71 -5.30 2.69
C ALA A 96 -0.82 -5.13 4.22
N HIS A 97 -1.05 -3.91 4.71
CA HIS A 97 -0.98 -3.56 6.13
C HIS A 97 0.35 -4.00 6.77
N ASN A 98 1.45 -3.88 6.02
CA ASN A 98 2.81 -4.13 6.48
C ASN A 98 3.79 -3.50 5.49
N LEU A 99 4.33 -2.34 5.85
CA LEU A 99 5.23 -1.55 4.99
C LEU A 99 6.40 -2.38 4.48
N TYR A 100 7.01 -3.21 5.33
CA TYR A 100 8.20 -3.98 4.96
C TYR A 100 7.86 -5.10 3.98
N LEU A 101 6.82 -5.87 4.29
CA LEU A 101 6.36 -6.98 3.45
C LEU A 101 5.85 -6.47 2.11
N GLU A 102 5.08 -5.39 2.10
CA GLU A 102 4.61 -4.77 0.88
C GLU A 102 5.77 -4.22 0.04
N THR A 103 6.75 -3.57 0.67
CA THR A 103 7.92 -3.04 -0.03
C THR A 103 8.70 -4.15 -0.72
N VAL A 104 8.95 -5.29 -0.06
CA VAL A 104 9.64 -6.41 -0.70
C VAL A 104 8.77 -7.10 -1.76
N ALA A 105 7.46 -7.21 -1.54
CA ALA A 105 6.52 -7.75 -2.53
C ALA A 105 6.46 -6.88 -3.80
N ALA A 106 6.52 -5.56 -3.66
CA ALA A 106 6.40 -4.61 -4.75
C ALA A 106 7.74 -4.32 -5.46
N LEU A 107 8.82 -4.15 -4.71
CA LEU A 107 10.12 -3.64 -5.20
C LEU A 107 11.29 -4.61 -5.00
N GLY A 108 11.01 -5.81 -4.49
CA GLY A 108 12.01 -6.83 -4.21
C GLY A 108 12.97 -6.46 -3.06
N PRO A 109 14.02 -7.26 -2.87
CA PRO A 109 15.02 -7.05 -1.81
C PRO A 109 15.74 -5.70 -1.92
N ILE A 110 15.91 -5.17 -3.13
CA ILE A 110 16.55 -3.87 -3.36
C ILE A 110 15.71 -2.74 -2.77
N GLY A 111 14.39 -2.73 -3.05
CA GLY A 111 13.49 -1.73 -2.48
C GLY A 111 13.45 -1.80 -0.96
N LEU A 112 13.39 -3.01 -0.39
CA LEU A 112 13.45 -3.21 1.05
C LEU A 112 14.78 -2.70 1.64
N ALA A 113 15.91 -2.99 1.00
CA ALA A 113 17.21 -2.51 1.45
C ALA A 113 17.29 -0.98 1.47
N VAL A 114 16.79 -0.31 0.42
CA VAL A 114 16.73 1.16 0.36
C VAL A 114 15.85 1.72 1.48
N LEU A 115 14.69 1.13 1.71
CA LEU A 115 13.79 1.52 2.81
C LEU A 115 14.48 1.38 4.17
N LEU A 116 15.08 0.22 4.46
CA LEU A 116 15.77 -0.03 5.73
C LEU A 116 16.95 0.92 5.93
N LEU A 117 17.70 1.21 4.87
CA LEU A 117 18.80 2.19 4.91
C LEU A 117 18.30 3.61 5.20
N ALA A 118 17.12 3.98 4.70
CA ALA A 118 16.51 5.28 5.00
C ALA A 118 16.02 5.38 6.46
N LEU A 119 15.58 4.27 7.06
CA LEU A 119 15.03 4.22 8.43
C LEU A 119 16.09 3.90 9.51
N ALA A 120 17.27 3.39 9.14
CA ALA A 120 18.33 3.02 10.08
C ALA A 120 19.00 4.18 10.84
N PRO A 121 19.24 5.39 10.26
CA PRO A 121 20.07 6.40 10.91
C PRO A 121 19.60 6.85 12.31
N PRO A 122 18.30 7.06 12.57
CA PRO A 122 17.83 7.40 13.92
C PRO A 122 18.09 6.28 14.95
N LEU A 123 18.03 5.00 14.55
CA LEU A 123 18.32 3.86 15.42
C LEU A 123 19.80 3.82 15.81
N VAL A 124 20.69 4.15 14.89
CA VAL A 124 22.14 4.27 15.16
C VAL A 124 22.43 5.48 16.06
N ALA A 125 21.67 6.57 15.90
CA ALA A 125 21.80 7.76 16.73
C ALA A 125 21.36 7.54 18.18
N PHE A 126 20.37 6.67 18.42
CA PHE A 126 19.91 6.31 19.77
C PHE A 126 21.05 5.91 20.70
N GLY A 127 22.05 5.17 20.19
CA GLY A 127 23.21 4.74 20.96
C GLY A 127 23.99 5.87 21.64
N ARG A 128 23.90 7.09 21.09
CA ARG A 128 24.61 8.28 21.56
C ARG A 128 23.78 9.17 22.49
N VAL A 129 22.47 8.95 22.57
CA VAL A 129 21.52 9.78 23.33
C VAL A 129 20.82 9.02 24.45
N ARG A 130 21.33 7.83 24.82
CA ARG A 130 20.71 6.96 25.84
C ARG A 130 20.61 7.60 27.24
N GLY A 131 21.52 8.52 27.56
CA GLY A 131 21.52 9.27 28.82
C GLY A 131 20.68 10.54 28.80
N ASP A 132 20.07 10.88 27.66
CA ASP A 132 19.27 12.08 27.47
C ASP A 132 17.78 11.74 27.50
N PRO A 133 16.99 12.22 28.49
CA PRO A 133 15.57 11.89 28.61
C PRO A 133 14.74 12.23 27.37
N VAL A 134 15.08 13.33 26.68
CA VAL A 134 14.40 13.73 25.44
C VAL A 134 14.75 12.78 24.31
N GLY A 135 16.04 12.43 24.17
CA GLY A 135 16.49 11.40 23.24
C GLY A 135 15.80 10.05 23.45
N ALA A 136 15.64 9.61 24.71
CA ALA A 136 14.91 8.39 25.03
C ALA A 136 13.43 8.46 24.61
N ALA A 137 12.75 9.59 24.87
CA ALA A 137 11.36 9.79 24.46
C ALA A 137 11.19 9.77 22.93
N LEU A 138 12.05 10.48 22.19
CA LEU A 138 12.03 10.49 20.73
C LEU A 138 12.29 9.09 20.15
N ALA A 139 13.19 8.32 20.78
CA ALA A 139 13.48 6.94 20.39
C ALA A 139 12.28 6.03 20.61
N GLY A 140 11.57 6.19 21.73
CA GLY A 140 10.32 5.46 21.99
C GLY A 140 9.27 5.71 20.92
N VAL A 141 9.02 6.97 20.55
CA VAL A 141 8.05 7.33 19.50
C VAL A 141 8.48 6.79 18.14
N TYR A 142 9.76 6.95 17.78
CA TYR A 142 10.27 6.45 16.50
C TYR A 142 10.20 4.92 16.40
N ALA A 143 10.59 4.21 17.47
CA ALA A 143 10.48 2.76 17.53
C ALA A 143 9.02 2.30 17.44
N ALA A 144 8.10 2.96 18.15
CA ALA A 144 6.67 2.68 18.04
C ALA A 144 6.16 2.86 16.61
N PHE A 145 6.56 3.93 15.93
CA PHE A 145 6.24 4.17 14.52
C PHE A 145 6.74 3.04 13.60
N LEU A 146 8.00 2.61 13.75
CA LEU A 146 8.57 1.52 12.94
C LEU A 146 7.87 0.18 13.18
N VAL A 147 7.62 -0.15 14.44
CA VAL A 147 6.91 -1.39 14.80
C VAL A 147 5.47 -1.36 14.26
N HIS A 148 4.79 -0.22 14.39
CA HIS A 148 3.43 -0.05 13.86
C HIS A 148 3.37 -0.19 12.34
N ALA A 149 4.36 0.35 11.62
CA ALA A 149 4.47 0.20 10.17
C ALA A 149 4.64 -1.26 9.72
N ALA A 150 5.00 -2.20 10.61
CA ALA A 150 5.00 -3.64 10.29
C ALA A 150 3.62 -4.28 10.34
N VAL A 151 2.61 -3.61 10.90
CA VAL A 151 1.30 -4.21 11.21
C VAL A 151 0.14 -3.42 10.61
N ASP A 152 0.36 -2.17 10.21
CA ASP A 152 -0.67 -1.36 9.58
C ASP A 152 -0.16 -0.42 8.47
N TRP A 153 -1.11 0.09 7.69
CA TRP A 153 -0.88 1.06 6.60
C TRP A 153 -0.83 2.51 7.07
N ASP A 154 -1.00 2.77 8.36
CA ASP A 154 -1.07 4.14 8.93
C ASP A 154 0.15 5.03 8.61
N TRP A 155 1.27 4.43 8.18
CA TRP A 155 2.41 5.17 7.65
C TRP A 155 2.05 5.99 6.38
N GLU A 156 0.97 5.66 5.69
CA GLU A 156 0.43 6.45 4.58
C GLU A 156 -0.35 7.68 5.04
N ILE A 157 -0.76 7.74 6.31
CA ILE A 157 -1.39 8.92 6.89
C ILE A 157 -0.28 9.97 7.09
N PRO A 158 -0.29 11.10 6.35
CA PRO A 158 0.86 12.00 6.32
C PRO A 158 1.29 12.52 7.69
N LEU A 159 0.30 12.76 8.57
CA LEU A 159 0.57 13.25 9.93
C LEU A 159 1.35 12.24 10.77
N LEU A 160 1.02 10.95 10.68
CA LEU A 160 1.68 9.89 11.45
C LEU A 160 3.09 9.63 10.91
N ALA A 161 3.23 9.56 9.59
CA ALA A 161 4.52 9.41 8.91
C ALA A 161 5.48 10.56 9.27
N LEU A 162 5.01 11.81 9.13
CA LEU A 162 5.80 12.99 9.46
C LEU A 162 6.13 13.06 10.94
N GLY A 163 5.19 12.73 11.83
CA GLY A 163 5.44 12.68 13.27
C GLY A 163 6.57 11.72 13.64
N GLY A 164 6.53 10.51 13.10
CA GLY A 164 7.59 9.51 13.26
C GLY A 164 8.93 10.02 12.72
N LEU A 165 8.96 10.53 11.49
CA LEU A 165 10.18 11.02 10.84
C LEU A 165 10.77 12.26 11.54
N VAL A 166 9.95 13.18 12.05
CA VAL A 166 10.40 14.33 12.85
C VAL A 166 11.06 13.85 14.15
N CYS A 167 10.50 12.84 14.81
CA CYS A 167 11.13 12.25 15.99
C CYS A 167 12.47 11.59 15.64
N GLY A 168 12.53 10.85 14.52
CA GLY A 168 13.75 10.23 14.03
C GLY A 168 14.84 11.25 13.66
N THR A 169 14.49 12.34 12.98
CA THR A 169 15.44 13.42 12.65
C THR A 169 15.91 14.17 13.90
N GLY A 170 15.03 14.34 14.90
CA GLY A 170 15.38 14.84 16.22
C GLY A 170 16.45 13.99 16.91
N LEU A 171 16.32 12.65 16.87
CA LEU A 171 17.34 11.73 17.38
C LEU A 171 18.68 11.90 16.68
N VAL A 172 18.66 11.94 15.33
CA VAL A 172 19.87 12.13 14.54
C VAL A 172 20.53 13.46 14.89
N ALA A 173 19.76 14.54 15.01
CA ALA A 173 20.28 15.86 15.35
C ALA A 173 20.93 15.90 16.73
N ARG A 174 20.32 15.25 17.74
CA ARG A 174 20.83 15.21 19.12
C ARG A 174 22.02 14.27 19.29
N GLY A 175 22.11 13.20 18.50
CA GLY A 175 23.23 12.26 18.48
C GLY A 175 24.46 12.76 17.73
N ARG A 176 24.45 13.99 17.18
CA ARG A 176 25.61 14.57 16.47
C ARG A 176 26.73 14.87 17.46
N VAL A 177 27.90 14.29 17.23
CA VAL A 177 29.13 14.64 17.94
C VAL A 177 29.87 15.71 17.12
N PRO A 178 30.11 16.91 17.67
CA PRO A 178 30.95 17.91 17.01
C PRO A 178 32.34 17.33 16.72
N GLY A 179 32.77 17.37 15.45
CA GLY A 179 34.08 16.84 15.03
C GLY A 179 34.18 15.32 14.88
N GLY A 180 33.09 14.56 15.05
CA GLY A 180 33.08 13.12 14.76
C GLY A 180 33.21 12.81 13.26
N PRO A 181 33.51 11.55 12.88
CA PRO A 181 33.52 11.15 11.47
C PRO A 181 32.16 11.47 10.85
N THR A 182 32.13 12.41 9.90
CA THR A 182 30.91 12.74 9.18
C THR A 182 30.53 11.57 8.28
N ALA A 183 29.26 11.15 8.35
CA ALA A 183 28.66 10.34 7.29
C ALA A 183 28.89 11.01 5.92
N VAL A 184 28.94 10.19 4.88
CA VAL A 184 29.20 10.54 3.46
C VAL A 184 28.91 12.01 3.14
N ARG A 185 29.95 12.82 2.93
CA ARG A 185 29.80 14.21 2.50
C ARG A 185 29.55 14.22 1.00
N LEU A 186 28.29 14.43 0.60
CA LEU A 186 27.95 14.67 -0.79
C LEU A 186 28.26 16.15 -1.14
N PRO A 187 28.77 16.45 -2.35
CA PRO A 187 28.98 17.82 -2.78
C PRO A 187 27.64 18.59 -2.81
N GLY A 188 27.63 19.84 -2.34
CA GLY A 188 26.42 20.67 -2.23
C GLY A 188 25.55 20.70 -3.50
N PRO A 189 26.14 20.90 -4.70
CA PRO A 189 25.39 20.86 -5.95
C PRO A 189 24.66 19.53 -6.21
N LEU A 190 25.23 18.39 -5.80
CA LEU A 190 24.59 17.08 -5.95
C LEU A 190 23.37 16.95 -5.03
N VAL A 191 23.47 17.42 -3.78
CA VAL A 191 22.34 17.41 -2.84
C VAL A 191 21.20 18.27 -3.35
N VAL A 192 21.52 19.48 -3.84
CA VAL A 192 20.54 20.38 -4.45
C VAL A 192 19.91 19.74 -5.69
N GLY A 193 20.73 19.17 -6.58
CA GLY A 193 20.24 18.48 -7.78
C GLY A 193 19.28 17.34 -7.46
N LEU A 194 19.65 16.46 -6.52
CA LEU A 194 18.79 15.35 -6.05
C LEU A 194 17.50 15.88 -5.42
N GLY A 195 17.58 16.93 -4.60
CA GLY A 195 16.41 17.58 -4.01
C GLY A 195 15.46 18.13 -5.07
N CYS A 196 15.99 18.80 -6.09
CA CYS A 196 15.20 19.29 -7.23
C CYS A 196 14.56 18.14 -8.02
N CYS A 197 15.24 17.02 -8.22
CA CYS A 197 14.67 15.83 -8.86
C CYS A 197 13.50 15.25 -8.05
N VAL A 198 13.65 15.09 -6.74
CA VAL A 198 12.58 14.61 -5.85
C VAL A 198 11.37 15.54 -5.92
N VAL A 199 11.58 16.85 -5.84
CA VAL A 199 10.50 17.84 -5.95
C VAL A 199 9.82 17.78 -7.32
N ALA A 200 10.59 17.69 -8.41
CA ALA A 200 10.05 17.62 -9.77
C ALA A 200 9.21 16.34 -9.99
N ILE A 201 9.71 15.19 -9.55
CA ILE A 201 8.97 13.91 -9.61
C ILE A 201 7.71 13.99 -8.76
N GLY A 202 7.81 14.53 -7.54
CA GLY A 202 6.67 14.72 -6.64
C GLY A 202 5.59 15.64 -7.24
N LEU A 203 5.99 16.73 -7.89
CA LEU A 203 5.07 17.64 -8.58
C LEU A 203 4.41 16.98 -9.79
N ALA A 204 5.17 16.26 -10.62
CA ALA A 204 4.62 15.54 -11.76
C ALA A 204 3.60 14.48 -11.31
N ALA A 205 3.93 13.68 -10.29
CA ALA A 205 3.03 12.72 -9.68
C ALA A 205 1.79 13.40 -9.07
N HIS A 206 1.94 14.51 -8.37
CA HIS A 206 0.82 15.24 -7.78
C HIS A 206 -0.15 15.76 -8.86
N ILE A 207 0.37 16.42 -9.90
CA ILE A 207 -0.44 16.96 -11.00
C ILE A 207 -1.14 15.82 -11.74
N GLY A 208 -0.43 14.74 -12.04
CA GLY A 208 -0.98 13.57 -12.72
C GLY A 208 -2.09 12.88 -11.91
N ASN A 209 -1.86 12.58 -10.63
CA ASN A 209 -2.86 11.95 -9.76
C ASN A 209 -4.09 12.84 -9.56
N ARG A 210 -3.89 14.16 -9.42
CA ARG A 210 -5.01 15.11 -9.39
C ARG A 210 -5.84 15.10 -10.67
N ALA A 211 -5.18 14.95 -11.82
CA ALA A 211 -5.87 14.87 -13.11
C ALA A 211 -6.61 13.52 -13.27
N LEU A 212 -6.05 12.40 -12.79
CA LEU A 212 -6.72 11.09 -12.74
C LEU A 212 -7.99 11.14 -11.89
N ALA A 213 -7.90 11.63 -10.65
CA ALA A 213 -9.04 11.76 -9.75
C ALA A 213 -10.14 12.66 -10.35
N SER A 214 -9.74 13.76 -11.01
CA SER A 214 -10.68 14.62 -11.73
C SER A 214 -11.33 13.91 -12.91
N ALA A 215 -10.60 13.09 -13.67
CA ALA A 215 -11.16 12.34 -14.79
C ALA A 215 -12.19 11.30 -14.33
N GLN A 216 -11.88 10.56 -13.26
CA GLN A 216 -12.82 9.60 -12.64
C GLN A 216 -14.10 10.30 -12.17
N HIS A 217 -13.99 11.47 -11.51
CA HIS A 217 -15.15 12.25 -11.07
C HIS A 217 -16.02 12.74 -12.25
N GLU A 218 -15.41 13.21 -13.34
CA GLU A 218 -16.14 13.65 -14.52
C GLU A 218 -16.82 12.47 -15.25
N LEU A 219 -16.22 11.27 -15.26
CA LEU A 219 -16.88 10.05 -15.75
C LEU A 219 -18.10 9.70 -14.89
N ALA A 220 -17.94 9.68 -13.57
CA ALA A 220 -19.02 9.36 -12.62
C ALA A 220 -20.20 10.35 -12.70
N THR A 221 -19.95 11.58 -13.13
CA THR A 221 -20.97 12.64 -13.30
C THR A 221 -21.48 12.77 -14.74
N GLY A 222 -21.16 11.83 -15.63
CA GLY A 222 -21.69 11.77 -17.00
C GLY A 222 -21.11 12.83 -17.95
N ARG A 223 -19.87 13.27 -17.74
CA ARG A 223 -19.20 14.33 -18.52
C ARG A 223 -17.97 13.79 -19.27
N PRO A 224 -18.16 12.92 -20.29
CA PRO A 224 -17.07 12.19 -20.92
C PRO A 224 -16.02 13.08 -21.61
N GLU A 225 -16.41 14.22 -22.19
CA GLU A 225 -15.44 15.12 -22.83
C GLU A 225 -14.51 15.80 -21.82
N ARG A 226 -15.02 16.16 -20.64
CA ARG A 226 -14.21 16.71 -19.56
C ARG A 226 -13.30 15.64 -18.97
N ALA A 227 -13.82 14.43 -18.77
CA ALA A 227 -13.02 13.29 -18.36
C ALA A 227 -11.86 13.02 -19.32
N LEU A 228 -12.13 13.04 -20.64
CA LEU A 228 -11.13 12.85 -21.68
C LEU A 228 -10.01 13.91 -21.61
N ALA A 229 -10.38 15.19 -21.43
CA ALA A 229 -9.40 16.26 -21.28
C ALA A 229 -8.52 16.07 -20.03
N ARG A 230 -9.12 15.71 -18.89
CA ARG A 230 -8.40 15.47 -17.63
C ARG A 230 -7.49 14.25 -17.73
N ALA A 231 -7.96 13.14 -18.30
CA ALA A 231 -7.17 11.93 -18.49
C ALA A 231 -5.97 12.17 -19.44
N ARG A 232 -6.12 13.02 -20.48
CA ARG A 232 -4.99 13.44 -21.33
C ARG A 232 -3.95 14.25 -20.58
N THR A 233 -4.36 15.16 -19.70
CA THR A 233 -3.44 15.85 -18.80
C THR A 233 -2.68 14.85 -17.93
N ALA A 234 -3.39 13.89 -17.34
CA ALA A 234 -2.78 12.84 -16.54
C ALA A 234 -1.73 12.04 -17.34
N ARG A 235 -2.04 11.69 -18.60
CA ARG A 235 -1.11 11.01 -19.51
C ARG A 235 0.17 11.83 -19.79
N THR A 236 0.05 13.16 -19.89
CA THR A 236 1.21 14.04 -20.10
C THR A 236 2.15 14.04 -18.90
N TRP A 237 1.60 14.06 -17.68
CA TRP A 237 2.38 14.14 -16.44
C TRP A 237 2.80 12.78 -15.88
N MET A 238 2.12 11.70 -16.28
CA MET A 238 2.41 10.31 -15.89
C MET A 238 2.47 9.39 -17.13
N PRO A 239 3.39 9.62 -18.09
CA PRO A 239 3.48 8.84 -19.34
C PRO A 239 3.78 7.34 -19.11
N TRP A 240 4.31 6.99 -17.94
CA TRP A 240 4.56 5.61 -17.52
C TRP A 240 3.31 4.85 -17.05
N SER A 241 2.21 5.55 -16.71
CA SER A 241 1.02 4.92 -16.14
C SER A 241 0.06 4.36 -17.20
N ALA A 242 -0.56 3.22 -16.89
CA ALA A 242 -1.65 2.63 -17.67
C ALA A 242 -2.99 3.32 -17.44
N GLU A 243 -3.22 3.85 -16.23
CA GLU A 243 -4.50 4.39 -15.78
C GLU A 243 -5.03 5.56 -16.64
N PRO A 244 -4.20 6.52 -17.11
CA PRO A 244 -4.68 7.54 -18.04
C PRO A 244 -5.26 6.96 -19.32
N TRP A 245 -4.68 5.88 -19.86
CA TRP A 245 -5.18 5.21 -21.07
C TRP A 245 -6.52 4.51 -20.82
N GLN A 246 -6.67 3.89 -19.65
CA GLN A 246 -7.92 3.29 -19.23
C GLN A 246 -9.04 4.34 -19.18
N LEU A 247 -8.80 5.47 -18.51
CA LEU A 247 -9.79 6.54 -18.37
C LEU A 247 -10.10 7.24 -19.71
N ILE A 248 -9.10 7.41 -20.60
CA ILE A 248 -9.34 7.87 -21.98
C ILE A 248 -10.26 6.89 -22.72
N GLY A 249 -10.03 5.59 -22.55
CA GLY A 249 -10.85 4.53 -23.13
C GLY A 249 -12.30 4.56 -22.62
N GLN A 250 -12.48 4.63 -21.30
CA GLN A 250 -13.80 4.73 -20.67
C GLN A 250 -14.53 6.02 -21.06
N ALA A 251 -13.82 7.15 -21.18
CA ALA A 251 -14.40 8.40 -21.68
C ALA A 251 -14.86 8.29 -23.14
N HIS A 252 -14.12 7.57 -23.97
CA HIS A 252 -14.55 7.27 -25.34
C HIS A 252 -15.76 6.33 -25.37
N LEU A 253 -15.83 5.32 -24.50
CA LEU A 253 -17.00 4.45 -24.37
C LEU A 253 -18.25 5.24 -23.97
N ALA A 254 -18.15 6.05 -22.92
CA ALA A 254 -19.24 6.89 -22.45
C ALA A 254 -19.70 7.94 -23.48
N ALA A 255 -18.86 8.23 -24.49
CA ALA A 255 -19.20 9.10 -25.61
C ALA A 255 -19.67 8.35 -26.88
N GLY A 256 -19.86 7.03 -26.82
CA GLY A 256 -20.27 6.18 -27.96
C GLY A 256 -19.21 6.05 -29.06
N ARG A 257 -17.91 6.13 -28.71
CA ARG A 257 -16.78 6.13 -29.64
C ARG A 257 -15.97 4.85 -29.54
N ASP A 258 -16.61 3.72 -29.82
CA ASP A 258 -16.08 2.37 -29.56
C ASP A 258 -14.72 2.09 -30.19
N ALA A 259 -14.49 2.52 -31.43
CA ALA A 259 -13.19 2.31 -32.09
C ALA A 259 -12.04 3.03 -31.36
N LYS A 260 -12.28 4.25 -30.86
CA LYS A 260 -11.28 5.03 -30.10
C LYS A 260 -11.12 4.50 -28.67
N ALA A 261 -12.22 4.05 -28.08
CA ALA A 261 -12.20 3.38 -26.79
C ALA A 261 -11.35 2.11 -26.83
N ARG A 262 -11.63 1.21 -27.79
CA ARG A 262 -10.89 -0.03 -27.98
C ARG A 262 -9.39 0.21 -28.15
N ALA A 263 -9.00 1.17 -28.99
CA ALA A 263 -7.59 1.50 -29.18
C ALA A 263 -6.92 1.95 -27.86
N SER A 264 -7.60 2.78 -27.07
CA SER A 264 -7.05 3.30 -25.81
C SER A 264 -7.01 2.24 -24.71
N LEU A 265 -8.01 1.36 -24.63
CA LEU A 265 -8.06 0.29 -23.65
C LEU A 265 -7.08 -0.84 -23.96
N LEU A 266 -6.84 -1.16 -25.25
CA LEU A 266 -5.77 -2.09 -25.63
C LEU A 266 -4.40 -1.55 -25.23
N GLU A 267 -4.20 -0.23 -25.34
CA GLU A 267 -2.98 0.42 -24.88
C GLU A 267 -2.83 0.37 -23.35
N ALA A 268 -3.93 0.56 -22.62
CA ALA A 268 -3.96 0.36 -21.17
C ALA A 268 -3.62 -1.09 -20.79
N ALA A 269 -4.25 -2.07 -21.44
CA ALA A 269 -4.03 -3.50 -21.19
C ALA A 269 -2.60 -3.94 -21.55
N ARG A 270 -1.97 -3.31 -22.55
CA ARG A 270 -0.57 -3.56 -22.88
C ARG A 270 0.39 -3.05 -21.80
N ARG A 271 0.04 -1.96 -21.12
CA ARG A 271 0.83 -1.38 -20.02
C ARG A 271 0.62 -2.08 -18.69
N ASP A 272 -0.62 -2.45 -18.41
CA ASP A 272 -0.99 -3.22 -17.24
C ASP A 272 -1.96 -4.36 -17.62
N PRO A 273 -1.42 -5.54 -17.98
CA PRO A 273 -2.22 -6.71 -18.30
C PRO A 273 -2.99 -7.29 -17.10
N GLY A 274 -2.70 -6.83 -15.87
CA GLY A 274 -3.33 -7.27 -14.62
C GLY A 274 -4.52 -6.41 -14.19
N ALA A 275 -4.81 -5.31 -14.90
CA ALA A 275 -5.92 -4.42 -14.56
C ALA A 275 -7.27 -5.01 -15.03
N TRP A 276 -7.96 -5.76 -14.16
CA TRP A 276 -9.26 -6.40 -14.46
C TRP A 276 -10.29 -5.43 -15.03
N SER A 277 -10.33 -4.19 -14.55
CA SER A 277 -11.30 -3.16 -14.96
C SER A 277 -11.06 -2.66 -16.40
N THR A 278 -9.83 -2.72 -16.90
CA THR A 278 -9.52 -2.45 -18.31
C THR A 278 -10.11 -3.54 -19.21
N TRP A 279 -9.94 -4.80 -18.81
CA TRP A 279 -10.49 -5.95 -19.52
C TRP A 279 -12.02 -5.97 -19.48
N LEU A 280 -12.63 -5.61 -18.35
CA LEU A 280 -14.07 -5.44 -18.27
C LEU A 280 -14.56 -4.33 -19.19
N SER A 281 -13.86 -3.19 -19.25
CA SER A 281 -14.21 -2.10 -20.18
C SER A 281 -14.09 -2.54 -21.65
N LEU A 282 -13.10 -3.38 -21.99
CA LEU A 282 -12.98 -3.98 -23.32
C LEU A 282 -14.11 -4.96 -23.63
N ALA A 283 -14.56 -5.73 -22.64
CA ALA A 283 -15.68 -6.64 -22.78
C ALA A 283 -16.99 -5.93 -23.11
N SER A 284 -17.15 -4.67 -22.70
CA SER A 284 -18.31 -3.84 -23.09
C SER A 284 -18.31 -3.45 -24.57
N ILE A 285 -17.27 -3.78 -25.35
CA ILE A 285 -17.14 -3.46 -26.78
C ILE A 285 -17.31 -4.75 -27.61
N THR A 286 -18.38 -4.84 -28.41
CA THR A 286 -18.69 -5.97 -29.31
C THR A 286 -17.79 -6.02 -30.56
N PRO A 287 -17.60 -7.19 -31.23
CA PRO A 287 -18.35 -8.45 -31.12
C PRO A 287 -17.59 -9.64 -30.50
N SER A 288 -16.44 -9.45 -29.83
CA SER A 288 -15.74 -10.57 -29.16
C SER A 288 -15.26 -10.15 -27.79
N SER A 289 -16.25 -9.87 -26.95
CA SER A 289 -16.17 -9.52 -25.53
C SER A 289 -15.74 -10.68 -24.64
N GLU A 290 -15.85 -11.93 -25.12
CA GLU A 290 -15.73 -13.13 -24.29
C GLU A 290 -14.34 -13.31 -23.69
N ALA A 291 -13.28 -13.19 -24.50
CA ALA A 291 -11.91 -13.33 -24.02
C ALA A 291 -11.54 -12.21 -23.04
N ALA A 292 -12.02 -10.99 -23.28
CA ALA A 292 -11.79 -9.86 -22.39
C ALA A 292 -12.54 -10.05 -21.06
N LEU A 293 -13.78 -10.55 -21.10
CA LEU A 293 -14.57 -10.80 -19.91
C LEU A 293 -14.01 -11.98 -19.10
N ALA A 294 -13.61 -13.08 -19.75
CA ALA A 294 -12.92 -14.19 -19.10
C ALA A 294 -11.60 -13.74 -18.45
N ARG A 295 -10.88 -12.80 -19.08
CA ARG A 295 -9.67 -12.22 -18.48
C ARG A 295 -9.99 -11.34 -17.27
N ALA A 296 -11.07 -10.55 -17.32
CA ALA A 296 -11.53 -9.77 -16.18
C ALA A 296 -11.93 -10.66 -14.99
N GLU A 297 -12.62 -11.78 -15.26
CA GLU A 297 -12.98 -12.80 -14.26
C GLU A 297 -11.76 -13.43 -13.62
N ALA A 298 -10.78 -13.86 -14.42
CA ALA A 298 -9.56 -14.46 -13.90
C ALA A 298 -8.75 -13.49 -13.00
N LEU A 299 -8.82 -12.18 -13.27
CA LEU A 299 -8.10 -11.16 -12.51
C LEU A 299 -8.88 -10.63 -11.29
N ASN A 300 -10.19 -10.89 -11.21
CA ASN A 300 -11.01 -10.51 -10.07
C ASN A 300 -12.19 -11.49 -9.89
N PRO A 301 -11.92 -12.73 -9.44
CA PRO A 301 -12.92 -13.81 -9.43
C PRO A 301 -14.12 -13.55 -8.54
N LEU A 302 -13.92 -12.79 -7.44
CA LEU A 302 -14.97 -12.46 -6.48
C LEU A 302 -15.68 -11.12 -6.78
N SER A 303 -15.59 -10.61 -8.01
CA SER A 303 -16.25 -9.36 -8.40
C SER A 303 -17.73 -9.56 -8.72
N SER A 304 -18.62 -8.89 -7.99
CA SER A 304 -20.05 -8.86 -8.31
C SER A 304 -20.29 -8.21 -9.67
N THR A 305 -19.62 -7.10 -9.96
CA THR A 305 -19.77 -6.38 -11.24
C THR A 305 -19.39 -7.24 -12.44
N VAL A 306 -18.32 -8.03 -12.34
CA VAL A 306 -17.93 -8.92 -13.44
C VAL A 306 -18.98 -10.03 -13.61
N SER A 307 -19.47 -10.58 -12.50
CA SER A 307 -20.51 -11.62 -12.50
C SER A 307 -21.83 -11.11 -13.11
N GLU A 308 -22.24 -9.88 -12.78
CA GLU A 308 -23.44 -9.22 -13.35
C GLU A 308 -23.33 -9.05 -14.88
N VAL A 309 -22.17 -8.57 -15.36
CA VAL A 309 -21.93 -8.42 -16.81
C VAL A 309 -21.92 -9.78 -17.51
N ARG A 310 -21.36 -10.81 -16.88
CA ARG A 310 -21.36 -12.19 -17.37
C ARG A 310 -22.77 -12.74 -17.52
N GLU A 311 -23.61 -12.54 -16.51
CA GLU A 311 -25.00 -12.99 -16.54
C GLU A 311 -25.80 -12.27 -17.62
N ALA A 312 -25.66 -10.94 -17.71
CA ALA A 312 -26.31 -10.14 -18.75
C ALA A 312 -25.94 -10.59 -20.18
N THR A 313 -24.66 -10.94 -20.40
CA THR A 313 -24.18 -11.44 -21.71
C THR A 313 -24.73 -12.82 -22.05
N ARG A 314 -25.05 -13.66 -21.06
CA ARG A 314 -25.67 -14.99 -21.29
C ARG A 314 -27.16 -14.90 -21.61
N THR A 315 -27.84 -13.85 -21.15
CA THR A 315 -29.28 -13.67 -21.31
C THR A 315 -29.69 -12.93 -22.58
N ASP A 316 -28.74 -12.38 -23.34
CA ASP A 316 -28.98 -11.71 -24.62
C ASP A 316 -28.82 -12.74 -25.77
N PRO A 317 -29.92 -13.23 -26.38
CA PRO A 317 -29.92 -14.35 -27.32
C PRO A 317 -29.33 -14.05 -28.71
#